data_AF-A0A2S6TNB2-F1
#
_entry.id   AF-A0A2S6TNB2-F1
#
_cell.length_a   1.000
_cell.length_b   1.000
_cell.length_c   1.000
_cell.angle_alpha   90.00
_cell.angle_beta   90.00
_cell.angle_gamma   90.00
#
_symmetry.space_group_name_H-M   'P 1'
#
loop_
_entity.id
_entity.type
_entity.pdbx_description
1 polymer ?
#
loop_
_entity_poly.entity_id
_entity_poly.type
_entity_poly.pdbx_seq_one_letter_code
_entity_poly.pdbx_strand_id
1 'polypeptide(L)'
;LATSPKLLLLDEPMAGMDSEASAEMVNYLRTLKGQYTILLIEHDMDAVFALADRITVLVYGKSIACGNPEEIRDNEDVRAAYLGAD
;
A
#
# COMPACT_ATOMS: atom_id res chain seq x y z
N LEU A 1 7.79 17.06 4.23
CA LEU A 1 7.70 17.26 5.70
C LEU A 1 7.86 18.72 6.12
N ALA A 2 8.70 19.51 5.45
CA ALA A 2 8.99 20.91 5.80
C ALA A 2 7.78 21.88 5.91
N THR A 3 6.63 21.52 5.33
CA THR A 3 5.38 22.30 5.41
C THR A 3 4.41 21.83 6.49
N SER A 4 4.82 20.86 7.32
CA SER A 4 3.97 20.20 8.33
C SER A 4 2.60 19.78 7.77
N PRO A 5 2.56 18.96 6.69
CA PRO A 5 1.31 18.55 6.08
C PRO A 5 0.50 17.67 7.05
N LYS A 6 -0.82 17.67 6.91
CA LYS A 6 -1.69 16.76 7.69
C LYS A 6 -1.84 15.38 7.03
N LEU A 7 -1.66 15.32 5.71
CA LEU A 7 -1.82 14.14 4.86
C LEU A 7 -0.70 14.09 3.82
N LEU A 8 -0.09 12.93 3.68
CA LEU A 8 0.85 12.60 2.61
C LEU A 8 0.13 11.72 1.59
N LEU A 9 0.15 12.12 0.32
CA LEU A 9 -0.34 11.35 -0.81
C LEU A 9 0.87 10.89 -1.60
N LEU A 10 1.03 9.58 -1.77
CA LEU A 10 2.15 8.97 -2.47
C LEU A 10 1.60 8.09 -3.58
N ASP A 11 2.00 8.39 -4.81
CA ASP A 11 1.59 7.67 -6.01
C ASP A 11 2.78 6.85 -6.51
N GLU A 12 2.72 5.54 -6.30
CA GLU A 12 3.75 4.54 -6.62
C GLU A 12 5.19 4.95 -6.21
N PRO A 13 5.45 5.35 -4.94
CA PRO A 13 6.78 5.81 -4.53
C PRO A 13 7.89 4.76 -4.63
N MET A 14 7.58 3.47 -4.72
CA MET A 14 8.57 2.40 -4.93
C MET A 14 8.80 2.09 -6.41
N ALA A 15 8.06 2.67 -7.34
CA ALA A 15 8.21 2.38 -8.76
C ALA A 15 9.64 2.68 -9.27
N GLY A 16 10.24 1.68 -9.91
CA GLY A 16 11.59 1.78 -10.49
C GLY A 16 12.74 1.67 -9.47
N MET A 17 12.45 1.42 -8.20
CA MET A 17 13.46 1.08 -7.19
C MET A 17 13.81 -0.40 -7.25
N ASP A 18 15.04 -0.74 -6.90
CA ASP A 18 15.38 -2.13 -6.61
C ASP A 18 14.83 -2.56 -5.24
N SER A 19 15.01 -3.83 -4.89
CA SER A 19 14.49 -4.40 -3.65
C SER A 19 15.10 -3.76 -2.40
N GLU A 20 16.36 -3.31 -2.45
CA GLU A 20 17.03 -2.71 -1.30
C GLU A 20 16.52 -1.29 -1.06
N ALA A 21 16.48 -0.46 -2.11
CA ALA A 21 15.94 0.89 -2.07
C ALA A 21 14.46 0.90 -1.69
N SER A 22 13.66 -0.06 -2.18
CA SER A 22 12.25 -0.21 -1.80
C SER A 22 12.10 -0.51 -0.31
N ALA A 23 12.94 -1.40 0.24
CA ALA A 23 12.93 -1.72 1.66
C ALA A 23 13.34 -0.51 2.53
N GLU A 24 14.33 0.28 2.10
CA GLU A 24 14.70 1.53 2.76
C GLU A 24 13.53 2.54 2.75
N MET A 25 12.85 2.69 1.61
CA MET A 25 11.69 3.57 1.49
C MET A 25 10.55 3.11 2.42
N VAL A 26 10.24 1.81 2.45
CA VAL A 26 9.24 1.24 3.37
C VAL A 26 9.62 1.55 4.83
N ASN A 27 10.87 1.33 5.22
CA ASN A 27 11.33 1.63 6.57
C ASN A 27 11.20 3.12 6.90
N TYR A 28 11.56 4.00 5.97
CA TYR A 28 11.39 5.43 6.15
C TYR A 28 9.92 5.82 6.31
N LEU A 29 9.01 5.36 5.45
CA LEU A 29 7.57 5.63 5.56
C LEU A 29 7.00 5.08 6.87
N ARG A 30 7.49 3.95 7.36
CA ARG A 30 7.13 3.41 8.67
C ARG A 30 7.50 4.36 9.81
N THR A 31 8.60 5.10 9.74
CA THR A 31 8.94 6.11 10.76
C THR A 31 7.98 7.30 10.75
N LEU A 32 7.38 7.61 9.61
CA LEU A 32 6.42 8.70 9.45
C LEU A 32 5.00 8.29 9.84
N LYS A 33 4.70 7.00 9.78
CA LYS A 33 3.44 6.43 10.26
C LYS A 33 3.24 6.77 11.73
N GLY A 34 2.05 7.24 12.08
CA GLY A 34 1.72 7.72 13.43
C GLY A 34 2.07 9.19 13.69
N GLN A 35 2.97 9.79 12.89
CA GLN A 35 3.21 11.24 12.89
C GLN A 35 2.35 11.94 11.85
N TYR A 36 2.12 11.29 10.71
CA TYR A 36 1.32 11.79 9.60
C TYR A 36 0.28 10.76 9.16
N THR A 37 -0.85 11.24 8.62
CA THR A 37 -1.74 10.37 7.84
C THR A 37 -1.10 10.16 6.48
N ILE A 38 -1.04 8.91 6.02
CA ILE A 38 -0.44 8.55 4.73
C ILE A 38 -1.50 7.80 3.91
N LEU A 39 -1.74 8.25 2.69
CA LEU A 39 -2.45 7.50 1.67
C LEU A 39 -1.44 7.16 0.56
N LEU A 40 -1.27 5.86 0.37
CA LEU A 40 -0.32 5.26 -0.56
C LEU A 40 -1.08 4.53 -1.66
N ILE A 41 -0.69 4.75 -2.90
CA ILE A 41 -1.10 3.97 -4.07
C ILE A 41 0.12 3.13 -4.46
N GLU A 42 -0.02 1.82 -4.44
CA GLU A 42 1.06 0.89 -4.77
C GLU A 42 0.49 -0.40 -5.38
N HIS A 43 1.30 -1.04 -6.21
CA HIS A 43 1.02 -2.37 -6.73
C HIS A 43 1.88 -3.46 -6.07
N ASP A 44 2.94 -3.08 -5.35
CA ASP A 44 3.72 -3.98 -4.52
C ASP A 44 2.96 -4.35 -3.24
N MET A 45 2.47 -5.59 -3.19
CA MET A 45 1.68 -6.10 -2.06
C MET A 45 2.51 -6.25 -0.79
N ASP A 46 3.81 -6.54 -0.87
CA ASP A 46 4.67 -6.67 0.31
C ASP A 46 4.84 -5.30 0.98
N ALA A 47 5.05 -4.25 0.19
CA ALA A 47 5.10 -2.88 0.68
C ALA A 47 3.77 -2.43 1.29
N VAL A 48 2.65 -2.69 0.59
CA VAL A 48 1.30 -2.33 1.06
C VAL A 48 0.98 -3.03 2.38
N PHE A 49 1.22 -4.34 2.49
CA PHE A 49 0.99 -5.09 3.73
C PHE A 49 1.93 -4.66 4.87
N ALA A 50 3.15 -4.24 4.56
CA ALA A 50 4.09 -3.77 5.56
C ALA A 50 3.66 -2.41 6.17
N LEU A 51 3.02 -1.54 5.39
CA LEU A 51 2.75 -0.15 5.75
C LEU A 51 1.30 0.14 6.15
N ALA A 52 0.33 -0.43 5.44
CA ALA A 52 -1.06 -0.02 5.52
C ALA A 52 -1.76 -0.53 6.78
N ASP A 53 -2.55 0.34 7.42
CA ASP A 53 -3.52 -0.07 8.45
C ASP A 53 -4.84 -0.55 7.84
N ARG A 54 -5.15 -0.03 6.65
CA ARG A 54 -6.34 -0.34 5.86
C ARG A 54 -5.99 -0.28 4.39
N ILE A 55 -6.44 -1.27 3.63
CA ILE A 55 -6.17 -1.42 2.20
C ILE A 55 -7.51 -1.40 1.48
N THR A 56 -7.56 -0.68 0.35
CA THR A 56 -8.68 -0.73 -0.58
C THR A 56 -8.15 -1.27 -1.89
N VAL A 57 -8.73 -2.38 -2.35
CA VAL A 57 -8.35 -3.00 -3.62
C VAL A 57 -9.29 -2.49 -4.71
N LEU A 58 -8.72 -1.93 -5.77
CA LEU A 58 -9.45 -1.35 -6.89
C LEU A 58 -9.19 -2.17 -8.16
N VAL A 59 -10.25 -2.65 -8.79
CA VAL A 59 -10.19 -3.39 -10.06
C VAL A 59 -11.19 -2.78 -11.04
N TYR A 60 -10.72 -2.41 -12.25
CA TYR A 60 -11.52 -1.72 -13.28
C TYR A 60 -12.33 -0.52 -12.74
N GLY A 61 -11.70 0.28 -11.87
CA GLY A 61 -12.33 1.48 -11.29
C GLY A 61 -13.38 1.20 -10.21
N LYS A 62 -13.53 -0.05 -9.76
CA LYS A 62 -14.44 -0.44 -8.67
C LYS A 62 -13.67 -0.98 -7.47
N SER A 63 -14.07 -0.57 -6.27
CA SER A 63 -13.55 -1.17 -5.05
C SER A 63 -14.16 -2.57 -4.92
N ILE A 64 -13.30 -3.59 -4.91
CA ILE A 64 -13.73 -4.99 -4.75
C ILE A 64 -13.59 -5.45 -3.29
N ALA A 65 -12.65 -4.88 -2.55
CA ALA A 65 -12.46 -5.15 -1.14
C ALA A 65 -11.89 -3.92 -0.41
N CYS A 66 -12.24 -3.78 0.87
CA CYS A 66 -11.72 -2.75 1.74
C CYS A 66 -11.69 -3.24 3.18
N GLY A 67 -10.52 -3.29 3.79
CA GLY A 67 -10.33 -3.92 5.09
C GLY A 67 -8.92 -3.76 5.63
N ASN A 68 -8.63 -4.40 6.75
CA ASN A 68 -7.28 -4.48 7.29
C ASN A 68 -6.40 -5.44 6.44
N PRO A 69 -5.07 -5.44 6.62
CA PRO A 69 -4.17 -6.31 5.87
C PRO A 69 -4.50 -7.81 5.90
N GLU A 70 -4.97 -8.34 7.03
CA GLU A 70 -5.31 -9.75 7.19
C GLU A 70 -6.57 -10.09 6.39
N GLU A 71 -7.63 -9.29 6.55
CA GLU A 71 -8.88 -9.43 5.80
C GLU A 71 -8.66 -9.39 4.28
N ILE A 72 -7.77 -8.53 3.82
CA ILE A 72 -7.48 -8.35 2.39
C ILE A 72 -6.62 -9.49 1.85
N ARG A 73 -5.70 -10.01 2.65
CA ARG A 73 -4.88 -11.17 2.29
C ARG A 73 -5.72 -12.45 2.15
N ASP A 74 -6.71 -12.61 3.00
CA ASP A 74 -7.58 -13.79 3.01
C ASP A 74 -8.79 -13.66 2.07
N ASN A 75 -8.99 -12.49 1.45
CA ASN A 75 -10.09 -12.25 0.53
C ASN A 75 -9.90 -13.00 -0.80
N GLU A 76 -10.84 -13.87 -1.13
CA GLU A 76 -10.80 -14.70 -2.35
C GLU A 76 -10.82 -13.88 -3.64
N ASP A 77 -11.61 -12.81 -3.71
CA ASP A 77 -11.70 -11.94 -4.89
C ASP A 77 -10.39 -11.16 -5.11
N VAL A 78 -9.75 -10.70 -4.03
CA VAL A 78 -8.43 -10.04 -4.09
C VAL A 78 -7.36 -11.02 -4.57
N ARG A 79 -7.36 -12.25 -4.04
CA ARG A 79 -6.43 -13.30 -4.48
C ARG A 79 -6.64 -13.64 -5.95
N ALA A 80 -7.88 -13.80 -6.40
CA ALA A 80 -8.20 -14.07 -7.80
C ALA A 80 -7.76 -12.91 -8.72
N ALA A 81 -7.94 -11.66 -8.28
CA ALA A 81 -7.55 -10.48 -9.05
C ALA A 81 -6.02 -10.32 -9.19
N TYR A 82 -5.22 -10.72 -8.18
CA TYR A 82 -3.77 -10.55 -8.17
C TYR A 82 -2.98 -11.79 -8.61
N LEU A 83 -3.46 -13.01 -8.31
CA LEU A 83 -2.78 -14.26 -8.66
C LEU A 83 -3.22 -14.83 -10.02
N GLY A 84 -4.28 -14.26 -10.60
CA GLY A 84 -4.91 -14.79 -11.81
C GLY A 84 -5.71 -16.06 -11.51
N ALA A 85 -6.88 -16.18 -12.13
CA ALA A 85 -7.40 -17.50 -12.45
C ALA A 85 -6.58 -17.99 -13.64
N ASP A 86 -5.87 -19.11 -13.48
CA ASP A 86 -5.42 -19.91 -14.62
C ASP A 86 -6.61 -20.24 -15.55
#